data_AF-A0A820IVH3-F1
#
_entry.id   AF-A0A820IVH3-F1
#
_cell.length_a   1.000
_cell.length_b   1.000
_cell.length_c   1.000
_cell.angle_alpha   90.00
_cell.angle_beta   90.00
_cell.angle_gamma   90.00
#
_symmetry.space_group_name_H-M   'P 1'
#
loop_
_entity.id
_entity.type
_entity.pdbx_description
1 polymer ?
#
loop_
_entity_poly.entity_id
_entity_poly.type
_entity_poly.pdbx_seq_one_letter_code
_entity_poly.pdbx_strand_id
1 'polypeptide(L)'
;ELLALIPLRRLTTNRYPPLSNDQKYSLIDLVKKEIFSYDLSESENKLLKKHFDAKQTLWILDGYDEIVQNVPSHLEFLFEQLIKTPHHILTSRPYQNVLTYHVQMEITSFTDENIEQYVKQFFDQMKDELDNSLSMSQKLIRFLKINRSIWGVAHIPVNLELICSLWSNEDFIEAKELTITSLYTMMIEWLCRRYLSMPNKKVQSLSKDVVNQRCEKKLAFLENLAFNGMKSNTIILRPNLLRKALKEEKVSLHNHSHILNMGVLKSFNKQGINTQIETDKDHYFVHLSFQEYFTARYLIKALKDSSTYQEEIKSIQ
;
A
#
# COMPACT_ATOMS: atom_id res chain seq x y z
N GLU A 1 -13.82 12.58 26.78
CA GLU A 1 -12.56 12.65 25.99
C GLU A 1 -12.85 12.15 24.58
N LEU A 2 -12.32 12.83 23.56
CA LEU A 2 -12.60 12.54 22.15
C LEU A 2 -11.37 11.88 21.50
N LEU A 3 -11.58 10.83 20.70
CA LEU A 3 -10.57 10.25 19.82
C LEU A 3 -10.83 10.71 18.39
N ALA A 4 -9.87 11.36 17.75
CA ALA A 4 -9.99 11.84 16.38
C ALA A 4 -8.94 11.20 15.46
N LEU A 5 -9.35 10.22 14.65
CA LEU A 5 -8.52 9.65 13.58
C LEU A 5 -8.61 10.52 12.33
N ILE A 6 -7.50 11.18 11.99
CA ILE A 6 -7.39 12.08 10.84
C ILE A 6 -6.38 11.48 9.84
N PRO A 7 -6.85 10.85 8.74
CA PRO A 7 -5.97 10.47 7.66
C PRO A 7 -5.45 11.72 6.96
N LEU A 8 -4.17 12.03 7.12
CA LEU A 8 -3.57 13.28 6.65
C LEU A 8 -3.68 13.42 5.12
N ARG A 9 -3.62 12.30 4.38
CA ARG A 9 -3.94 12.23 2.94
C ARG A 9 -5.28 12.83 2.51
N ARG A 10 -6.21 13.07 3.43
CA ARG A 10 -7.54 13.65 3.14
C ARG A 10 -7.54 15.17 3.17
N LEU A 11 -6.51 15.82 3.73
CA LEU A 11 -6.38 17.28 3.76
C LEU A 11 -6.01 17.81 2.37
N THR A 12 -7.03 17.92 1.54
CA THR A 12 -6.91 18.19 0.10
C THR A 12 -7.90 19.27 -0.33
N THR A 13 -7.58 20.02 -1.37
CA THR A 13 -8.42 21.12 -1.87
C THR A 13 -9.85 20.67 -2.23
N ASN A 14 -10.02 19.47 -2.77
CA ASN A 14 -11.36 18.96 -3.11
C ASN A 14 -12.22 18.65 -1.87
N ARG A 15 -11.59 18.14 -0.80
CA ARG A 15 -12.31 17.80 0.43
C ARG A 15 -12.47 19.01 1.35
N TYR A 16 -11.52 19.92 1.32
CA TYR A 16 -11.50 21.16 2.08
C TYR A 16 -11.27 22.32 1.10
N PRO A 17 -12.30 22.76 0.36
CA PRO A 17 -12.17 23.87 -0.59
C PRO A 17 -11.84 25.19 0.13
N PRO A 18 -11.14 26.13 -0.50
CA PRO A 18 -10.92 27.46 0.07
C PRO A 18 -12.26 28.09 0.49
N LEU A 19 -12.33 28.58 1.73
CA LEU A 19 -13.52 29.27 2.22
C LEU A 19 -13.51 30.73 1.75
N SER A 20 -14.70 31.31 1.57
CA SER A 20 -14.88 32.71 1.21
C SER A 20 -14.38 33.65 2.33
N ASN A 21 -13.98 34.87 1.97
CA ASN A 21 -13.62 35.95 2.92
C ASN A 21 -12.48 35.62 3.91
N ASP A 22 -11.38 35.03 3.43
CA ASP A 22 -10.19 34.68 4.24
C ASP A 22 -10.46 33.78 5.46
N GLN A 23 -11.62 33.12 5.50
CA GLN A 23 -11.91 32.15 6.56
C GLN A 23 -10.97 30.95 6.45
N LYS A 24 -10.48 30.52 7.62
CA LYS A 24 -9.63 29.32 7.74
C LYS A 24 -10.40 28.21 8.40
N TYR A 25 -10.17 26.98 7.94
CA TYR A 25 -10.62 25.81 8.64
C TYR A 25 -10.00 25.72 10.03
N SER A 26 -10.76 25.20 10.97
CA SER A 26 -10.34 24.97 12.35
C SER A 26 -10.35 23.47 12.70
N LEU A 27 -9.73 23.12 13.83
CA LEU A 27 -9.68 21.72 14.29
C LEU A 27 -11.07 21.10 14.49
N ILE A 28 -12.07 21.89 14.88
CA ILE A 28 -13.44 21.37 15.03
C ILE A 28 -14.06 21.03 13.67
N ASP A 29 -13.67 21.71 12.59
CA ASP A 29 -14.15 21.40 11.24
C ASP A 29 -13.59 20.07 10.74
N LEU A 30 -12.34 19.75 11.11
CA LEU A 30 -11.76 18.41 10.87
C LEU A 30 -12.56 17.33 11.60
N VAL A 31 -12.85 17.54 12.88
CA VAL A 31 -13.62 16.58 13.68
C VAL A 31 -15.00 16.35 13.06
N LYS A 32 -15.71 17.42 12.70
CA LYS A 32 -17.01 17.31 12.03
C LYS A 32 -16.94 16.47 10.77
N LYS A 33 -15.90 16.67 9.95
CA LYS A 33 -15.80 16.10 8.61
C LYS A 33 -15.21 14.70 8.57
N GLU A 34 -14.32 14.35 9.49
CA GLU A 34 -13.64 13.05 9.51
C GLU A 34 -14.26 12.04 10.48
N ILE A 35 -14.89 12.51 11.57
CA ILE A 35 -15.41 11.62 12.62
C ILE A 35 -16.90 11.33 12.43
N PHE A 36 -17.68 12.32 12.01
CA PHE A 36 -19.12 12.11 11.80
C PHE A 36 -19.38 11.69 10.35
N SER A 37 -20.15 10.62 10.19
CA SER A 37 -20.53 10.08 8.88
C SER A 37 -21.71 10.83 8.24
N TYR A 38 -22.29 11.80 8.96
CA TYR A 38 -23.48 12.54 8.58
C TYR A 38 -23.33 14.02 8.95
N ASP A 39 -24.12 14.87 8.29
CA ASP A 39 -24.16 16.30 8.61
C ASP A 39 -24.87 16.53 9.93
N LEU A 40 -24.16 17.11 10.89
CA LEU A 40 -24.71 17.45 12.21
C LEU A 40 -25.81 18.50 12.08
N SER A 41 -26.91 18.32 12.80
CA SER A 41 -27.96 19.34 12.99
C SER A 41 -27.41 20.58 13.72
N GLU A 42 -28.17 21.68 13.72
CA GLU A 42 -27.74 22.90 14.43
C GLU A 42 -27.54 22.69 15.94
N SER A 43 -28.40 21.89 16.57
CA SER A 43 -28.31 21.57 18.00
C SER A 43 -27.07 20.74 18.30
N GLU A 44 -26.78 19.71 17.50
CA GLU A 44 -25.56 18.91 17.62
C GLU A 44 -24.30 19.75 17.37
N ASN A 45 -24.33 20.64 16.38
CA ASN A 45 -23.23 21.57 16.13
C ASN A 45 -22.95 22.50 17.32
N LYS A 46 -24.00 23.03 17.95
CA LYS A 46 -23.87 23.85 19.17
C LYS A 46 -23.30 23.02 20.32
N LEU A 47 -23.76 21.79 20.47
CA LEU A 47 -23.30 20.89 21.53
C LEU A 47 -21.83 20.50 21.34
N LEU A 48 -21.42 20.18 20.12
CA LEU A 48 -20.02 19.92 19.77
C LEU A 48 -19.15 21.15 20.02
N LYS A 49 -19.55 22.35 19.56
CA LYS A 49 -18.81 23.59 19.84
C LYS A 49 -18.66 23.88 21.32
N LYS A 50 -19.66 23.53 22.14
CA LYS A 50 -19.64 23.75 23.59
C LYS A 50 -18.68 22.80 24.32
N HIS A 51 -18.54 21.56 23.87
CA HIS A 51 -17.78 20.52 24.56
C HIS A 51 -16.46 20.16 23.89
N PHE A 52 -16.23 20.63 22.67
CA PHE A 52 -14.98 20.38 21.95
C PHE A 52 -13.85 21.16 22.60
N ASP A 53 -12.86 20.41 23.09
CA ASP A 53 -11.59 20.94 23.55
C ASP A 53 -10.46 20.18 22.85
N ALA A 54 -9.69 20.90 22.03
CA ALA A 54 -8.55 20.35 21.32
C ALA A 54 -7.46 19.83 22.28
N LYS A 55 -7.38 20.36 23.50
CA LYS A 55 -6.46 19.91 24.55
C LYS A 55 -6.93 18.67 25.29
N GLN A 56 -8.20 18.28 25.17
CA GLN A 56 -8.75 17.03 25.75
C GLN A 56 -9.10 16.00 24.66
N THR A 57 -8.60 16.23 23.44
CA THR A 57 -8.79 15.35 22.29
C THR A 57 -7.49 14.62 22.02
N LEU A 58 -7.55 13.29 21.89
CA LEU A 58 -6.45 12.47 21.38
C LEU A 58 -6.55 12.39 19.85
N TRP A 59 -5.54 12.91 19.17
CA TRP A 59 -5.49 12.92 17.70
C TRP A 59 -4.63 11.78 17.18
N ILE A 60 -5.17 10.94 16.30
CA ILE A 60 -4.39 9.97 15.54
C ILE A 60 -4.19 10.55 14.13
N LEU A 61 -2.98 11.00 13.84
CA LEU A 61 -2.62 11.63 12.58
C LEU A 61 -1.98 10.58 11.67
N ASP A 62 -2.77 10.02 10.76
CA ASP A 62 -2.36 8.88 9.93
C ASP A 62 -1.72 9.35 8.61
N GLY A 63 -0.42 9.08 8.43
CA GLY A 63 0.29 9.25 7.16
C GLY A 63 0.91 10.63 6.93
N TYR A 64 1.84 11.06 7.79
CA TYR A 64 2.55 12.35 7.63
C TYR A 64 3.36 12.45 6.34
N ASP A 65 4.00 11.35 5.94
CA ASP A 65 4.74 11.24 4.68
C ASP A 65 3.82 11.38 3.45
N GLU A 66 2.51 11.23 3.61
CA GLU A 66 1.56 11.38 2.51
C GLU A 66 1.26 12.85 2.17
N ILE A 67 1.60 13.80 3.07
CA ILE A 67 1.22 15.21 2.89
C ILE A 67 2.35 16.23 3.08
N VAL A 68 3.41 15.93 3.84
CA VAL A 68 4.39 16.95 4.28
C VAL A 68 4.97 17.82 3.15
N GLN A 69 5.14 17.27 1.95
CA GLN A 69 5.68 18.01 0.80
C GLN A 69 4.65 18.78 -0.02
N ASN A 70 3.35 18.50 0.18
CA ASN A 70 2.25 18.93 -0.69
C ASN A 70 1.02 19.36 0.12
N VAL A 71 1.21 19.99 1.28
CA VAL A 71 0.11 20.59 2.04
C VAL A 71 -0.49 21.73 1.20
N PRO A 72 -1.80 21.76 0.91
CA PRO A 72 -2.40 22.89 0.22
C PRO A 72 -2.24 24.19 1.02
N SER A 73 -1.88 25.29 0.36
CA SER A 73 -1.51 26.54 1.04
C SER A 73 -2.60 27.11 1.97
N HIS A 74 -3.87 26.92 1.64
CA HIS A 74 -4.99 27.34 2.51
C HIS A 74 -5.20 26.42 3.74
N LEU A 75 -4.58 25.24 3.75
CA LEU A 75 -4.63 24.26 4.86
C LEU A 75 -3.34 24.23 5.69
N GLU A 76 -2.26 24.91 5.28
CA GLU A 76 -0.99 24.95 6.02
C GLU A 76 -1.20 25.36 7.48
N PHE A 77 -2.00 26.41 7.71
CA PHE A 77 -2.33 26.87 9.06
C PHE A 77 -3.07 25.81 9.89
N LEU A 78 -4.03 25.11 9.29
CA LEU A 78 -4.78 24.04 9.98
C LEU A 78 -3.87 22.86 10.31
N PHE A 79 -3.01 22.48 9.37
CA PHE A 79 -2.04 21.41 9.56
C PHE A 79 -1.04 21.74 10.67
N GLU A 80 -0.52 22.97 10.69
CA GLU A 80 0.32 23.46 11.79
C GLU A 80 -0.39 23.39 13.14
N GLN A 81 -1.66 23.77 13.21
CA GLN A 81 -2.43 23.66 14.45
C GLN A 81 -2.57 22.20 14.90
N LEU A 82 -2.79 21.29 13.97
CA LEU A 82 -2.98 19.86 14.21
C LEU A 82 -1.71 19.22 14.80
N ILE A 83 -0.55 19.49 14.22
CA ILE A 83 0.74 18.96 14.73
C ILE A 83 1.21 19.65 16.02
N LYS A 84 0.64 20.81 16.37
CA LYS A 84 0.90 21.52 17.64
C LYS A 84 -0.07 21.12 18.76
N THR A 85 -1.02 20.21 18.51
CA THR A 85 -1.92 19.69 19.56
C THR A 85 -1.13 18.95 20.64
N PRO A 86 -1.50 19.06 21.92
CA PRO A 86 -0.70 18.47 23.01
C PRO A 86 -0.76 16.94 23.06
N HIS A 87 -1.84 16.33 22.53
CA HIS A 87 -2.07 14.90 22.59
C HIS A 87 -2.32 14.34 21.20
N HIS A 88 -1.25 13.96 20.51
CA HIS A 88 -1.37 13.29 19.23
C HIS A 88 -0.37 12.16 19.05
N ILE A 89 -0.79 11.16 18.28
CA ILE A 89 0.05 10.07 17.77
C ILE A 89 0.10 10.28 16.26
N LEU A 90 1.30 10.44 15.72
CA LEU A 90 1.51 10.66 14.28
C LEU A 90 2.22 9.45 13.68
N THR A 91 1.65 8.91 12.61
CA THR A 91 2.27 7.83 11.84
C THR A 91 2.99 8.41 10.62
N SER A 92 4.20 7.92 10.36
CA SER A 92 4.98 8.31 9.20
C SER A 92 5.92 7.19 8.81
N ARG A 93 6.30 7.16 7.52
CA ARG A 93 7.43 6.36 7.08
C ARG A 93 8.77 6.97 7.53
N PRO A 94 9.79 6.15 7.80
CA PRO A 94 11.07 6.63 8.32
C PRO A 94 11.73 7.71 7.46
N TYR A 95 11.62 7.60 6.13
CA TYR A 95 12.34 8.43 5.17
C TYR A 95 11.79 9.85 4.97
N GLN A 96 10.62 10.18 5.53
CA GLN A 96 10.06 11.53 5.45
C GLN A 96 9.72 12.14 6.82
N ASN A 97 10.03 11.44 7.90
CA ASN A 97 9.80 11.96 9.23
C ASN A 97 10.90 12.94 9.64
N VAL A 98 10.63 14.23 9.51
CA VAL A 98 11.52 15.33 9.94
C VAL A 98 11.15 15.88 11.32
N LEU A 99 10.09 15.35 11.94
CA LEU A 99 9.55 15.87 13.20
C LEU A 99 10.29 15.28 14.40
N THR A 100 10.53 16.13 15.39
CA THR A 100 11.12 15.72 16.68
C THR A 100 10.02 15.58 17.72
N TYR A 101 9.94 14.40 18.33
CA TYR A 101 8.98 14.08 19.37
C TYR A 101 9.69 13.54 20.62
N HIS A 102 9.11 13.78 21.79
CA HIS A 102 9.62 13.24 23.06
C HIS A 102 9.60 11.72 23.11
N VAL A 103 8.62 11.10 22.44
CA VAL A 103 8.47 9.65 22.33
C VAL A 103 8.43 9.30 20.86
N GLN A 104 9.32 8.41 20.45
CA GLN A 104 9.38 7.83 19.11
C GLN A 104 9.27 6.31 19.24
N MET A 105 8.42 5.71 18.42
CA MET A 105 8.23 4.26 18.37
C MET A 105 8.39 3.83 16.92
N GLU A 106 9.07 2.72 16.72
CA GLU A 106 9.21 2.09 15.41
C GLU A 106 8.33 0.85 15.37
N ILE A 107 7.52 0.73 14.31
CA ILE A 107 6.78 -0.50 14.04
C ILE A 107 7.76 -1.48 13.42
N THR A 108 8.16 -2.48 14.20
CA THR A 108 8.98 -3.59 13.71
C THR A 108 8.11 -4.68 13.07
N SER A 109 8.77 -5.69 12.52
CA SER A 109 8.12 -6.87 11.97
C SER A 109 7.36 -7.68 13.03
N PHE A 110 6.46 -8.55 12.57
CA PHE A 110 5.78 -9.52 13.43
C PHE A 110 6.75 -10.48 14.09
N THR A 111 6.48 -10.78 15.36
CA THR A 111 7.10 -11.89 16.09
C THR A 111 6.56 -13.24 15.59
N ASP A 112 7.23 -14.32 15.98
CA ASP A 112 6.76 -15.70 15.72
C ASP A 112 5.33 -15.91 16.25
N GLU A 113 5.05 -15.43 17.46
CA GLU A 113 3.72 -15.50 18.08
C GLU A 113 2.68 -14.67 17.32
N ASN A 114 3.06 -13.50 16.80
CA ASN A 114 2.16 -12.68 15.99
C ASN A 114 1.80 -13.39 14.68
N ILE A 115 2.74 -14.11 14.03
CA ILE A 115 2.42 -14.90 12.84
C ILE A 115 1.40 -15.98 13.18
N GLU A 116 1.65 -16.77 14.22
CA GLU A 116 0.74 -17.85 14.63
C GLU A 116 -0.66 -17.33 14.93
N GLN A 117 -0.75 -16.23 15.68
CA GLN A 117 -2.01 -15.58 15.99
C GLN A 117 -2.70 -15.03 14.74
N TYR A 118 -1.97 -14.35 13.85
CA TYR A 118 -2.51 -13.77 12.64
C TYR A 118 -3.07 -14.86 11.71
N VAL A 119 -2.30 -15.92 11.46
CA VAL A 119 -2.73 -17.05 10.62
C VAL A 119 -4.01 -17.65 11.18
N LYS A 120 -4.06 -17.93 12.48
CA LYS A 120 -5.26 -18.47 13.12
C LYS A 120 -6.47 -17.55 12.92
N GLN A 121 -6.31 -16.25 13.21
CA GLN A 121 -7.38 -15.26 13.05
C GLN A 121 -7.87 -15.13 11.60
N PHE A 122 -6.94 -15.14 10.64
CA PHE A 122 -7.25 -15.04 9.21
C PHE A 122 -8.18 -16.20 8.76
N PHE A 123 -7.83 -17.44 9.10
CA PHE A 123 -8.65 -18.60 8.74
C PHE A 123 -9.92 -18.72 9.59
N ASP A 124 -9.91 -18.25 10.84
CA ASP A 124 -11.10 -18.19 11.69
C ASP A 124 -12.16 -17.22 11.14
N GLN A 125 -11.75 -16.11 10.49
CA GLN A 125 -12.67 -15.16 9.85
C GLN A 125 -13.27 -15.66 8.53
N MET A 126 -12.68 -16.69 7.91
CA MET A 126 -13.21 -17.34 6.71
C MET A 126 -14.18 -18.51 7.04
N LYS A 127 -14.59 -18.66 8.31
CA LYS A 127 -15.40 -19.79 8.81
C LYS A 127 -16.79 -19.95 8.21
N ASP A 128 -17.31 -18.97 7.48
CA ASP A 128 -18.59 -19.13 6.77
C ASP A 128 -18.49 -20.14 5.60
N GLU A 129 -17.30 -20.60 5.21
CA GLU A 129 -17.13 -21.47 4.03
C GLU A 129 -16.55 -22.86 4.27
N LEU A 130 -15.88 -23.20 5.39
CA LEU A 130 -15.20 -24.51 5.52
C LEU A 130 -15.08 -25.03 6.97
N ASP A 131 -15.58 -26.23 7.22
CA ASP A 131 -15.37 -27.06 8.45
C ASP A 131 -13.88 -27.45 8.69
N ASN A 132 -12.95 -26.90 7.90
CA ASN A 132 -11.52 -27.25 7.83
C ASN A 132 -10.56 -26.12 8.25
N SER A 133 -11.05 -24.98 8.78
CA SER A 133 -10.22 -23.81 9.13
C SER A 133 -9.07 -24.09 10.10
N LEU A 134 -9.30 -24.90 11.14
CA LEU A 134 -8.26 -25.31 12.10
C LEU A 134 -7.18 -26.18 11.44
N SER A 135 -7.57 -27.05 10.49
CA SER A 135 -6.64 -27.88 9.73
C SER A 135 -5.76 -27.02 8.81
N MET A 136 -6.35 -26.02 8.16
CA MET A 136 -5.63 -25.12 7.23
C MET A 136 -4.59 -24.24 7.95
N SER A 137 -4.98 -23.61 9.06
CA SER A 137 -4.06 -22.76 9.84
C SER A 137 -2.87 -23.56 10.39
N GLN A 138 -3.11 -24.76 10.93
CA GLN A 138 -2.04 -25.63 11.43
C GLN A 138 -1.09 -26.09 10.32
N LYS A 139 -1.62 -26.46 9.15
CA LYS A 139 -0.80 -26.85 8.00
C LYS A 139 0.06 -25.70 7.50
N LEU A 140 -0.49 -24.49 7.39
CA LEU A 140 0.28 -23.32 6.97
C LEU A 140 1.40 -23.01 7.95
N ILE A 141 1.12 -22.99 9.27
CA ILE A 141 2.16 -22.76 10.28
C ILE A 141 3.27 -23.81 10.21
N ARG A 142 2.92 -25.09 10.02
CA ARG A 142 3.91 -26.15 9.86
C ARG A 142 4.76 -25.94 8.60
N PHE A 143 4.13 -25.61 7.47
CA PHE A 143 4.82 -25.32 6.21
C PHE A 143 5.80 -24.16 6.36
N LEU A 144 5.34 -23.08 6.99
CA LEU A 144 6.11 -21.87 7.24
C LEU A 144 7.36 -22.16 8.10
N LYS A 145 7.22 -22.93 9.19
CA LYS A 145 8.34 -23.30 10.06
C LYS A 145 9.37 -24.22 9.38
N ILE A 146 8.94 -25.07 8.44
CA ILE A 146 9.86 -25.93 7.67
C ILE A 146 10.65 -25.09 6.66
N ASN A 147 10.02 -24.09 6.03
CA ASN A 147 10.64 -23.24 5.03
C ASN A 147 11.20 -21.95 5.65
N ARG A 148 12.39 -22.03 6.28
CA ARG A 148 13.00 -20.89 7.02
C ARG A 148 13.07 -19.57 6.25
N SER A 149 13.35 -19.63 4.95
CA SER A 149 13.41 -18.42 4.11
C SER A 149 12.04 -17.76 3.96
N ILE A 150 10.98 -18.56 3.88
CA ILE A 150 9.59 -18.08 3.82
C ILE A 150 9.13 -17.63 5.21
N TRP A 151 9.58 -18.29 6.28
CA TRP A 151 9.36 -17.84 7.66
C TRP A 151 9.85 -16.41 7.86
N GLY A 152 11.06 -16.09 7.40
CA GLY A 152 11.59 -14.73 7.47
C GLY A 152 10.74 -13.72 6.69
N VAL A 153 10.20 -14.11 5.53
CA VAL A 153 9.29 -13.27 4.72
C VAL A 153 7.95 -13.03 5.43
N ALA A 154 7.45 -14.01 6.19
CA ALA A 154 6.19 -13.96 6.93
C ALA A 154 6.22 -12.98 8.12
N HIS A 155 7.39 -12.55 8.59
CA HIS A 155 7.48 -11.49 9.60
C HIS A 155 6.99 -10.13 9.06
N ILE A 156 6.91 -9.96 7.74
CA ILE A 156 6.35 -8.76 7.12
C ILE A 156 4.83 -8.94 6.98
N PRO A 157 3.98 -8.16 7.68
CA PRO A 157 2.54 -8.42 7.74
C PRO A 157 1.82 -8.48 6.39
N VAL A 158 2.19 -7.62 5.44
CA VAL A 158 1.62 -7.64 4.08
C VAL A 158 2.02 -8.89 3.29
N ASN A 159 3.21 -9.42 3.51
CA ASN A 159 3.61 -10.68 2.88
C ASN A 159 2.85 -11.84 3.52
N LEU A 160 2.67 -11.84 4.85
CA LEU A 160 1.90 -12.87 5.54
C LEU A 160 0.45 -12.91 5.07
N GLU A 161 -0.20 -11.76 4.89
CA GLU A 161 -1.55 -11.65 4.32
C GLU A 161 -1.65 -12.29 2.93
N LEU A 162 -0.66 -12.04 2.07
CA LEU A 162 -0.59 -12.63 0.74
C LEU A 162 -0.30 -14.14 0.80
N ILE A 163 0.54 -14.61 1.72
CA ILE A 163 0.77 -16.04 1.96
C ILE A 163 -0.54 -16.72 2.37
N CYS A 164 -1.25 -16.15 3.34
CA CYS A 164 -2.54 -16.69 3.80
C CYS A 164 -3.57 -16.72 2.66
N SER A 165 -3.62 -15.67 1.85
CA SER A 165 -4.53 -15.56 0.70
C SER A 165 -4.18 -16.54 -0.43
N LEU A 166 -2.89 -16.80 -0.66
CA LEU A 166 -2.44 -17.84 -1.59
C LEU A 166 -2.85 -19.21 -1.08
N TRP A 167 -2.61 -19.48 0.21
CA TRP A 167 -2.90 -20.76 0.85
C TRP A 167 -4.40 -21.09 0.89
N SER A 168 -5.27 -20.07 0.86
CA SER A 168 -6.73 -20.28 0.83
C SER A 168 -7.31 -20.51 -0.56
N ASN A 169 -6.63 -20.10 -1.64
CA ASN A 169 -7.18 -20.08 -3.00
C ASN A 169 -6.62 -21.16 -3.93
N GLU A 170 -5.47 -21.76 -3.61
CA GLU A 170 -4.85 -22.79 -4.44
C GLU A 170 -4.67 -24.09 -3.64
N ASP A 171 -4.63 -25.23 -4.33
CA ASP A 171 -3.92 -26.41 -3.85
C ASP A 171 -2.43 -26.04 -3.83
N PHE A 172 -2.04 -25.24 -2.83
CA PHE A 172 -0.66 -24.86 -2.61
C PHE A 172 0.12 -26.16 -2.55
N ILE A 173 0.90 -26.42 -3.61
CA ILE A 173 1.66 -27.66 -3.67
C ILE A 173 2.57 -27.62 -2.45
N GLU A 174 2.37 -28.58 -1.53
CA GLU A 174 3.25 -28.80 -0.37
C GLU A 174 4.62 -29.27 -0.88
N ALA A 175 5.27 -28.45 -1.70
CA ALA A 175 6.63 -28.62 -2.13
C ALA A 175 7.47 -28.47 -0.86
N LYS A 176 8.20 -29.53 -0.55
CA LYS A 176 9.01 -29.63 0.66
C LYS A 176 10.06 -28.52 0.76
N GLU A 177 10.44 -27.94 -0.37
CA GLU A 177 11.38 -26.82 -0.47
C GLU A 177 10.84 -25.78 -1.45
N LEU A 178 10.37 -24.64 -0.92
CA LEU A 178 9.92 -23.50 -1.73
C LEU A 178 10.88 -22.32 -1.53
N THR A 179 11.41 -21.78 -2.63
CA THR A 179 12.30 -20.62 -2.58
C THR A 179 11.51 -19.31 -2.41
N ILE A 180 12.15 -18.26 -1.91
CA ILE A 180 11.56 -16.91 -1.85
C ILE A 180 11.12 -16.45 -3.25
N THR A 181 11.93 -16.71 -4.28
CA THR A 181 11.59 -16.37 -5.67
C THR A 181 10.34 -17.11 -6.14
N SER A 182 10.21 -18.40 -5.83
CA SER A 182 9.02 -19.19 -6.14
C SER A 182 7.78 -18.62 -5.44
N LEU A 183 7.91 -18.24 -4.17
CA LEU A 183 6.82 -17.61 -3.41
C LEU A 183 6.37 -16.29 -4.05
N TYR A 184 7.29 -15.37 -4.36
CA TYR A 184 6.93 -14.12 -5.02
C TYR A 184 6.35 -14.35 -6.42
N THR A 185 6.83 -15.37 -7.14
CA THR A 185 6.23 -15.76 -8.43
C THR A 185 4.77 -16.18 -8.26
N MET A 186 4.46 -16.99 -7.24
CA MET A 186 3.09 -17.40 -6.92
C MET A 186 2.23 -16.21 -6.49
N MET A 187 2.74 -15.32 -5.62
CA MET A 187 2.04 -14.10 -5.21
C MET A 187 1.68 -13.22 -6.41
N ILE A 188 2.63 -13.00 -7.33
CA ILE A 188 2.38 -12.19 -8.52
C ILE A 188 1.39 -12.88 -9.46
N GLU A 189 1.49 -14.19 -9.65
CA GLU A 189 0.53 -14.96 -10.45
C GLU A 189 -0.89 -14.84 -9.88
N TRP A 190 -1.05 -14.99 -8.56
CA TRP A 190 -2.34 -14.82 -7.88
C TRP A 190 -2.88 -13.39 -8.03
N LEU A 191 -2.01 -12.38 -7.90
CA LEU A 191 -2.39 -10.98 -8.14
C LEU A 191 -2.79 -10.72 -9.60
N CYS A 192 -2.12 -11.35 -10.57
CA CYS A 192 -2.52 -11.32 -11.97
C CYS A 192 -3.91 -11.95 -12.16
N ARG A 193 -4.16 -13.14 -11.60
CA ARG A 193 -5.47 -13.82 -11.67
C ARG A 193 -6.57 -12.94 -11.06
N ARG A 194 -6.34 -12.42 -9.85
CA ARG A 194 -7.27 -11.52 -9.16
C ARG A 194 -7.57 -10.26 -9.97
N TYR A 195 -6.53 -9.64 -10.54
CA TYR A 195 -6.67 -8.48 -11.41
C TYR A 195 -7.50 -8.78 -12.66
N LEU A 196 -7.25 -9.92 -13.31
CA LEU A 196 -7.98 -10.35 -14.49
C LEU A 196 -9.42 -10.79 -14.17
N SER A 197 -9.71 -11.18 -12.93
CA SER A 197 -11.06 -11.54 -12.45
C SER A 197 -11.96 -10.35 -12.17
N MET A 198 -11.42 -9.14 -11.93
CA MET A 198 -12.20 -7.93 -11.65
C MET A 198 -13.28 -7.58 -12.70
N PRO A 199 -13.16 -7.95 -13.99
CA PRO A 199 -14.22 -7.82 -14.99
C PRO A 199 -14.96 -9.12 -15.35
N ASN A 200 -14.50 -10.33 -14.95
CA ASN A 200 -15.08 -11.60 -15.39
C ASN A 200 -14.86 -12.76 -14.40
N LYS A 201 -15.94 -13.42 -13.96
CA LYS A 201 -15.91 -14.52 -12.97
C LYS A 201 -15.31 -15.86 -13.46
N LYS A 202 -14.90 -15.98 -14.73
CA LYS A 202 -14.41 -17.25 -15.35
C LYS A 202 -12.87 -17.37 -15.45
N VAL A 203 -12.11 -16.57 -14.70
CA VAL A 203 -10.65 -16.43 -14.88
C VAL A 203 -9.83 -17.46 -14.10
N GLN A 204 -10.40 -18.10 -13.08
CA GLN A 204 -9.71 -19.12 -12.29
C GLN A 204 -9.27 -20.35 -13.13
N SER A 205 -9.96 -20.64 -14.24
CA SER A 205 -9.62 -21.75 -15.15
C SER A 205 -8.58 -21.43 -16.22
N LEU A 206 -8.05 -20.20 -16.27
CA LEU A 206 -7.01 -19.85 -17.25
C LEU A 206 -5.70 -20.55 -16.92
N SER A 207 -5.04 -21.08 -17.94
CA SER A 207 -3.68 -21.60 -17.79
C SER A 207 -2.71 -20.49 -17.39
N LYS A 208 -1.63 -20.87 -16.71
CA LYS A 208 -0.57 -19.96 -16.27
C LYS A 208 0.00 -19.12 -17.42
N ASP A 209 0.18 -19.72 -18.59
CA ASP A 209 0.69 -19.03 -19.78
C ASP A 209 -0.26 -17.95 -20.28
N VAL A 210 -1.58 -18.20 -20.25
CA VAL A 210 -2.59 -17.21 -20.64
C VAL A 210 -2.65 -16.06 -19.63
N VAL A 211 -2.53 -16.34 -18.33
CA VAL A 211 -2.45 -15.30 -17.30
C VAL A 211 -1.21 -14.43 -17.51
N ASN A 212 -0.04 -15.06 -17.73
CA ASN A 212 1.21 -14.36 -17.98
C ASN A 212 1.12 -13.48 -19.24
N GLN A 213 0.58 -14.00 -20.34
CA GLN A 213 0.42 -13.24 -21.58
C GLN A 213 -0.50 -12.03 -21.39
N ARG A 214 -1.63 -12.20 -20.70
CA ARG A 214 -2.58 -11.11 -20.45
C ARG A 214 -2.03 -10.04 -19.50
N CYS A 215 -1.14 -10.40 -18.59
CA CYS A 215 -0.49 -9.48 -17.67
C CYS A 215 0.90 -9.02 -18.13
N GLU A 216 1.40 -9.48 -19.27
CA GLU A 216 2.78 -9.27 -19.72
C GLU A 216 3.18 -7.80 -19.74
N LYS A 217 2.41 -6.95 -20.45
CA LYS A 217 2.66 -5.50 -20.54
C LYS A 217 2.66 -4.83 -19.17
N LYS A 218 1.81 -5.32 -18.26
CA LYS A 218 1.68 -4.80 -16.92
C LYS A 218 2.85 -5.18 -16.02
N LEU A 219 3.31 -6.42 -16.13
CA LEU A 219 4.49 -6.89 -15.44
C LEU A 219 5.73 -6.18 -15.96
N ALA A 220 5.88 -6.02 -17.29
CA ALA A 220 6.98 -5.28 -17.88
C ALA A 220 7.04 -3.82 -17.38
N PHE A 221 5.89 -3.15 -17.30
CA PHE A 221 5.78 -1.83 -16.67
C PHE A 221 6.26 -1.81 -15.20
N LEU A 222 5.81 -2.75 -14.37
CA LEU A 222 6.22 -2.81 -12.96
C LEU A 222 7.71 -3.15 -12.80
N GLU A 223 8.24 -4.02 -13.65
CA GLU A 223 9.66 -4.39 -13.70
C GLU A 223 10.53 -3.19 -14.06
N ASN A 224 10.20 -2.48 -15.14
CA ASN A 224 10.88 -1.26 -15.57
C ASN A 224 10.83 -0.17 -14.48
N LEU A 225 9.64 0.05 -13.90
CA LEU A 225 9.43 1.03 -12.83
C LEU A 225 10.27 0.69 -11.59
N ALA A 226 10.27 -0.58 -11.17
CA ALA A 226 11.04 -1.05 -10.03
C ALA A 226 12.55 -0.88 -10.26
N PHE A 227 13.04 -1.29 -11.43
CA PHE A 227 14.44 -1.16 -11.79
C PHE A 227 14.90 0.30 -11.77
N ASN A 228 14.16 1.21 -12.42
CA ASN A 228 14.52 2.62 -12.43
C ASN A 228 14.44 3.24 -11.02
N GLY A 229 13.52 2.78 -10.17
CA GLY A 229 13.44 3.15 -8.76
C GLY A 229 14.68 2.71 -7.98
N MET A 230 15.09 1.45 -8.12
CA MET A 230 16.31 0.91 -7.49
C MET A 230 17.57 1.60 -8.01
N LYS A 231 17.68 1.83 -9.32
CA LYS A 231 18.80 2.56 -9.95
C LYS A 231 18.95 3.99 -9.42
N SER A 232 17.84 4.62 -9.04
CA SER A 232 17.82 5.96 -8.46
C SER A 232 17.86 5.94 -6.92
N ASN A 233 18.07 4.77 -6.31
CA ASN A 233 18.02 4.52 -4.86
C ASN A 233 16.79 5.12 -4.17
N THR A 234 15.60 4.96 -4.77
CA THR A 234 14.35 5.50 -4.23
C THR A 234 13.27 4.44 -4.06
N ILE A 235 12.60 4.51 -2.90
CA ILE A 235 11.36 3.76 -2.60
C ILE A 235 10.14 4.54 -3.12
N ILE A 236 10.25 5.86 -3.19
CA ILE A 236 9.20 6.76 -3.67
C ILE A 236 9.36 6.97 -5.17
N LEU A 237 8.38 6.50 -5.92
CA LEU A 237 8.33 6.51 -7.36
C LEU A 237 7.56 7.76 -7.82
N ARG A 238 8.31 8.82 -8.12
CA ARG A 238 7.76 10.11 -8.54
C ARG A 238 7.05 10.00 -9.91
N PRO A 239 6.09 10.90 -10.22
CA PRO A 239 5.34 10.92 -11.50
C PRO A 239 6.21 10.85 -12.75
N ASN A 240 7.37 11.51 -12.74
CA ASN A 240 8.29 11.50 -13.89
C ASN A 240 8.82 10.08 -14.19
N LEU A 241 9.11 9.31 -13.14
CA LEU A 241 9.57 7.94 -13.26
C LEU A 241 8.46 7.03 -13.78
N LEU A 242 7.24 7.23 -13.24
CA LEU A 242 6.04 6.52 -13.67
C LEU A 242 5.75 6.75 -15.17
N ARG A 243 5.75 8.01 -15.61
CA ARG A 243 5.53 8.40 -17.01
C ARG A 243 6.61 7.83 -17.94
N LYS A 244 7.88 7.84 -17.49
CA LYS A 244 9.00 7.24 -18.23
C LYS A 244 8.74 5.75 -18.46
N ALA A 245 8.44 4.99 -17.41
CA ALA A 245 8.17 3.56 -17.51
C ALA A 245 6.95 3.24 -18.40
N LEU A 246 5.88 4.03 -18.30
CA LEU A 246 4.70 3.89 -19.18
C LEU A 246 5.05 4.08 -20.66
N LYS A 247 5.89 5.07 -20.97
CA LYS A 247 6.31 5.40 -22.33
C LYS A 247 7.22 4.31 -22.91
N GLU A 248 8.21 3.85 -22.15
CA GLU A 248 9.17 2.83 -22.58
C GLU A 248 8.46 1.49 -22.88
N GLU A 249 7.53 1.08 -22.00
CA GLU A 249 6.79 -0.18 -22.16
C GLU A 249 5.57 -0.05 -23.09
N LYS A 250 5.38 1.11 -23.73
CA LYS A 250 4.26 1.41 -24.64
C LYS A 250 2.89 1.04 -24.03
N VAL A 251 2.74 1.31 -22.74
CA VAL A 251 1.52 1.03 -22.00
C VAL A 251 0.59 2.23 -22.08
N SER A 252 -0.56 2.03 -22.72
CA SER A 252 -1.66 3.00 -22.68
C SER A 252 -2.52 2.77 -21.43
N LEU A 253 -2.63 3.80 -20.59
CA LEU A 253 -3.54 3.84 -19.43
C LEU A 253 -5.01 3.86 -19.82
N HIS A 254 -5.34 4.26 -21.05
CA HIS A 254 -6.70 4.12 -21.56
C HIS A 254 -7.07 2.63 -21.71
N ASN A 255 -6.13 1.82 -22.22
CA ASN A 255 -6.34 0.39 -22.42
C ASN A 255 -6.08 -0.44 -21.15
N HIS A 256 -5.41 0.14 -20.15
CA HIS A 256 -5.06 -0.50 -18.88
C HIS A 256 -5.34 0.46 -17.71
N SER A 257 -6.58 0.96 -17.62
CA SER A 257 -6.99 1.95 -16.62
C SER A 257 -6.73 1.54 -15.17
N HIS A 258 -6.62 0.24 -14.93
CA HIS A 258 -6.37 -0.36 -13.63
C HIS A 258 -4.95 -0.90 -13.47
N ILE A 259 -4.00 -0.50 -14.31
CA ILE A 259 -2.62 -0.98 -14.21
C ILE A 259 -2.00 -0.66 -12.84
N LEU A 260 -2.32 0.49 -12.28
CA LEU A 260 -1.85 0.93 -10.96
C LEU A 260 -2.55 0.17 -9.82
N ASN A 261 -3.68 -0.51 -10.09
CA ASN A 261 -4.51 -1.18 -9.09
C ASN A 261 -4.25 -2.70 -8.99
N MET A 262 -3.08 -3.19 -9.40
CA MET A 262 -2.74 -4.63 -9.28
C MET A 262 -2.67 -5.14 -7.83
N GLY A 263 -2.57 -4.22 -6.87
CA GLY A 263 -2.39 -4.54 -5.46
C GLY A 263 -0.94 -4.50 -4.99
N VAL A 264 0.06 -4.42 -5.89
CA VAL A 264 1.49 -4.28 -5.53
C VAL A 264 1.99 -2.84 -5.51
N LEU A 265 1.29 -1.92 -6.18
CA LEU A 265 1.64 -0.51 -6.25
C LEU A 265 0.55 0.29 -5.52
N LYS A 266 0.95 1.31 -4.77
CA LYS A 266 0.07 2.23 -4.07
C LYS A 266 0.46 3.66 -4.41
N SER A 267 -0.51 4.55 -4.45
CA SER A 267 -0.31 5.98 -4.59
C SER A 267 -0.43 6.67 -3.23
N PHE A 268 0.26 7.80 -3.10
CA PHE A 268 -0.01 8.76 -2.03
C PHE A 268 -1.31 9.52 -2.38
N ASN A 269 -2.30 9.47 -1.50
CA ASN A 269 -3.64 10.07 -1.64
C ASN A 269 -4.62 9.34 -2.61
N LYS A 270 -5.57 8.58 -2.04
CA LYS A 270 -6.72 8.00 -2.76
C LYS A 270 -7.83 9.04 -3.02
N GLN A 271 -7.56 10.10 -3.78
CA GLN A 271 -8.65 10.83 -4.44
C GLN A 271 -9.12 10.08 -5.69
N GLY A 272 -10.40 10.24 -6.02
CA GLY A 272 -11.19 9.42 -6.95
C GLY A 272 -10.48 8.95 -8.22
N ILE A 273 -10.90 7.75 -8.66
CA ILE A 273 -10.32 6.97 -9.76
C ILE A 273 -10.55 7.71 -11.08
N ASN A 274 -9.66 8.63 -11.44
CA ASN A 274 -9.48 9.05 -12.82
C ASN A 274 -7.99 8.90 -13.17
N THR A 275 -7.71 8.18 -14.27
CA THR A 275 -6.38 7.63 -14.57
C THR A 275 -5.29 8.69 -14.78
N GLN A 276 -5.66 9.89 -15.24
CA GLN A 276 -4.73 11.03 -15.35
C GLN A 276 -4.31 11.57 -13.99
N ILE A 277 -5.25 11.68 -13.04
CA ILE A 277 -4.97 12.17 -11.69
C ILE A 277 -4.07 11.17 -10.94
N GLU A 278 -4.22 9.88 -11.23
CA GLU A 278 -3.40 8.86 -10.60
C GLU A 278 -1.93 8.94 -11.06
N THR A 279 -1.65 9.24 -12.34
CA THR A 279 -0.25 9.33 -12.82
C THR A 279 0.56 10.49 -12.29
N ASP A 280 -0.11 11.52 -11.77
CA ASP A 280 0.54 12.71 -11.21
C ASP A 280 0.86 12.56 -9.73
N LYS A 281 0.56 11.39 -9.14
CA LYS A 281 0.87 11.07 -7.75
C LYS A 281 2.21 10.36 -7.62
N ASP A 282 2.82 10.55 -6.46
CA ASP A 282 3.89 9.67 -6.01
C ASP A 282 3.33 8.26 -5.76
N HIS A 283 4.14 7.26 -6.07
CA HIS A 283 3.81 5.85 -5.84
C HIS A 283 4.88 5.14 -5.03
N TYR A 284 4.54 3.96 -4.54
CA TYR A 284 5.47 3.04 -3.89
C TYR A 284 4.97 1.61 -4.02
N PHE A 285 5.89 0.65 -3.97
CA PHE A 285 5.51 -0.76 -3.83
C PHE A 285 5.05 -1.04 -2.41
N VAL A 286 4.04 -1.91 -2.25
CA VAL A 286 3.48 -2.29 -0.93
C VAL A 286 4.53 -2.73 0.09
N HIS A 287 5.66 -3.26 -0.39
CA HIS A 287 6.86 -3.50 0.39
C HIS A 287 8.10 -3.46 -0.52
N LEU A 288 9.27 -3.13 0.03
CA LEU A 288 10.54 -3.05 -0.71
C LEU A 288 10.88 -4.35 -1.44
N SER A 289 10.60 -5.49 -0.83
CA SER A 289 10.85 -6.81 -1.45
C SER A 289 10.10 -7.05 -2.75
N PHE A 290 8.94 -6.39 -2.98
CA PHE A 290 8.29 -6.42 -4.29
C PHE A 290 9.09 -5.63 -5.32
N GLN A 291 9.62 -4.47 -4.95
CA GLN A 291 10.48 -3.66 -5.80
C GLN A 291 11.77 -4.43 -6.15
N GLU A 292 12.38 -5.12 -5.19
CA GLU A 292 13.54 -5.98 -5.40
C GLU A 292 13.23 -7.14 -6.35
N TYR A 293 12.12 -7.84 -6.13
CA TYR A 293 11.67 -8.94 -6.99
C TYR A 293 11.45 -8.49 -8.44
N PHE A 294 10.74 -7.38 -8.66
CA PHE A 294 10.49 -6.84 -9.99
C PHE A 294 11.77 -6.33 -10.67
N THR A 295 12.70 -5.75 -9.89
CA THR A 295 14.02 -5.35 -10.38
C THR A 295 14.83 -6.56 -10.84
N ALA A 296 14.86 -7.64 -10.06
CA ALA A 296 15.55 -8.88 -10.44
C ALA A 296 14.98 -9.46 -11.74
N ARG A 297 13.65 -9.42 -11.93
CA ARG A 297 13.01 -9.86 -13.18
C ARG A 297 13.40 -8.99 -14.37
N TYR A 298 13.44 -7.67 -14.19
CA TYR A 298 13.92 -6.75 -15.22
C TYR A 298 15.36 -7.10 -15.65
N LEU A 299 16.25 -7.26 -14.68
CA LEU A 299 17.66 -7.59 -14.93
C LEU A 299 17.81 -8.91 -15.68
N ILE A 300 17.03 -9.95 -15.33
CA ILE A 300 17.04 -11.22 -16.04
C ILE A 300 16.62 -11.05 -17.51
N LYS A 301 15.61 -10.21 -17.79
CA LYS A 301 15.18 -9.91 -19.17
C LYS A 301 16.27 -9.14 -19.92
N ALA A 302 16.80 -8.07 -19.33
CA ALA A 302 17.87 -7.28 -19.91
C ALA A 302 19.11 -8.15 -20.23
N LEU A 303 19.45 -9.09 -19.36
CA LEU A 303 20.55 -10.06 -19.56
C LEU A 303 20.28 -11.08 -20.68
N LYS A 304 19.03 -11.49 -20.86
CA LYS A 304 18.64 -12.42 -21.94
C LYS A 304 18.59 -11.72 -23.29
N ASP A 305 18.25 -10.44 -23.29
CA ASP A 305 18.22 -9.59 -24.49
C ASP A 305 19.62 -9.02 -24.81
N SER A 306 20.59 -9.13 -23.88
CA SER A 306 21.92 -8.55 -24.03
C SER A 306 22.86 -9.40 -24.89
N SER A 307 22.76 -9.19 -26.19
CA SER A 307 23.94 -8.79 -26.98
C SER A 307 24.25 -7.27 -26.85
N THR A 308 23.48 -6.49 -26.07
CA THR A 308 23.52 -5.00 -26.10
C THR A 308 23.63 -4.26 -24.73
N TYR A 309 23.48 -4.88 -23.55
CA TYR A 309 23.33 -4.15 -22.27
C TYR A 309 24.38 -4.48 -21.18
N GLN A 310 25.65 -4.59 -21.54
CA GLN A 310 26.72 -4.87 -20.56
C GLN A 310 27.15 -3.66 -19.71
N GLU A 311 26.83 -2.43 -20.12
CA GLU A 311 27.23 -1.21 -19.39
C GLU A 311 26.24 -0.80 -18.29
N GLU A 312 24.94 -1.06 -18.46
CA GLU A 312 23.91 -0.65 -17.48
C GLU A 312 23.91 -1.47 -16.18
N ILE A 313 24.48 -2.68 -16.22
CA ILE A 313 24.51 -3.61 -15.08
C ILE A 313 25.62 -3.23 -14.09
N LYS A 314 26.67 -2.53 -14.54
CA LYS A 314 27.80 -2.13 -13.69
C LYS A 314 27.51 -0.95 -12.76
N SER A 315 26.43 -0.20 -12.98
CA SER A 315 26.11 0.99 -12.16
C SER A 315 25.29 0.70 -10.90
N ILE A 316 25.14 -0.58 -10.52
CA ILE A 316 24.27 -1.04 -9.41
C ILE A 316 25.10 -1.60 -8.22
N GLN A 317 26.41 -1.82 -8.42
CA GLN A 317 27.36 -2.11 -7.33
C GLN A 317 27.89 -0.80 -6.75
#